data_AF-A0A031LRE0-F1
#
_entry.id   AF-A0A031LRE0-F1
#
_cell.length_a   1.000
_cell.length_b   1.000
_cell.length_c   1.000
_cell.angle_alpha   90.00
_cell.angle_beta   90.00
_cell.angle_gamma   90.00
#
_symmetry.space_group_name_H-M   'P 1'
#
loop_
_entity.id
_entity.type
_entity.pdbx_description
1 polymer ?
#
loop_
_entity_poly.entity_id
_entity_poly.type
_entity_poly.pdbx_seq_one_letter_code
_entity_poly.pdbx_strand_id
1 'polypeptide(L)'
;MINLLGSFLGAVAGVMMVYYWIIRKEKLSIADLFKRYGEYWYNNGINWIASLSTIIGLIPLLLGLLIPQLSIMFSLGFYLSLALGGTSFAVITFIYKEKKN
;
A
#
# COMPACT_ATOMS: atom_id res chain seq x y z
N MET A 1 -13.41 9.88 14.97
CA MET A 1 -13.58 9.96 13.50
C MET A 1 -12.27 10.23 12.76
N ILE A 2 -11.38 11.11 13.25
CA ILE A 2 -10.08 11.41 12.62
C ILE A 2 -9.17 10.19 12.40
N ASN A 3 -9.15 9.23 13.33
CA ASN A 3 -8.29 8.04 13.22
C ASN A 3 -8.67 7.11 12.04
N LEU A 4 -9.92 7.15 11.57
CA LEU A 4 -10.37 6.37 10.42
C LEU A 4 -9.72 6.87 9.13
N LEU A 5 -9.78 8.19 8.92
CA LEU A 5 -9.16 8.87 7.78
C LEU A 5 -7.63 8.71 7.81
N GLY A 6 -7.03 8.86 8.99
CA GLY A 6 -5.59 8.63 9.19
C GLY A 6 -5.19 7.21 8.80
N SER A 7 -5.88 6.19 9.28
CA SER A 7 -5.57 4.79 8.96
C SER A 7 -5.69 4.48 7.47
N PHE A 8 -6.71 5.02 6.81
CA PHE A 8 -6.87 4.87 5.36
C PHE A 8 -5.70 5.50 4.58
N LEU A 9 -5.32 6.73 4.92
CA LEU A 9 -4.15 7.39 4.34
C LEU A 9 -2.85 6.65 4.69
N GLY A 10 -2.75 6.05 5.88
CA GLY A 10 -1.63 5.23 6.31
C GLY A 10 -1.42 4.02 5.39
N ALA A 11 -2.49 3.30 5.03
CA ALA A 11 -2.41 2.17 4.10
C ALA A 11 -1.85 2.58 2.73
N VAL A 12 -2.38 3.66 2.16
CA VAL A 12 -1.93 4.19 0.86
C VAL A 12 -0.47 4.67 0.95
N ALA A 13 -0.15 5.44 2.00
CA ALA A 13 1.20 5.94 2.22
C ALA A 13 2.20 4.78 2.37
N GLY A 14 1.86 3.73 3.12
CA GLY A 14 2.71 2.54 3.27
C GLY A 14 3.06 1.89 1.94
N VAL A 15 2.07 1.67 1.07
CA VAL A 15 2.29 1.10 -0.27
C VAL A 15 3.17 2.03 -1.13
N MET A 16 2.90 3.34 -1.11
CA MET A 16 3.69 4.32 -1.86
C MET A 16 5.15 4.41 -1.38
N MET A 17 5.38 4.38 -0.07
CA MET A 17 6.72 4.40 0.52
C MET A 17 7.55 3.20 0.06
N VAL A 18 6.96 2.00 0.12
CA VAL A 18 7.63 0.78 -0.35
C VAL A 18 7.87 0.82 -1.86
N TYR A 19 6.89 1.30 -2.63
CA TYR A 19 7.05 1.45 -4.06
C TYR A 19 8.24 2.36 -4.43
N TYR A 20 8.33 3.53 -3.78
CA TYR A 20 9.33 4.54 -4.08
C TYR A 20 10.73 4.14 -3.59
N TRP A 21 10.86 3.84 -2.29
CA TRP A 21 12.17 3.62 -1.67
C TRP A 21 12.70 2.20 -1.84
N ILE A 22 11.85 1.17 -1.71
CA ILE A 22 12.32 -0.22 -1.72
C ILE A 22 12.38 -0.76 -3.15
N ILE A 23 11.29 -0.61 -3.91
CA ILE A 23 11.18 -1.21 -5.25
C ILE A 23 11.89 -0.36 -6.30
N ARG A 24 11.57 0.93 -6.36
CA ARG A 24 12.12 1.87 -7.35
C ARG A 24 13.48 2.44 -6.96
N LYS A 25 13.89 2.32 -5.69
CA LYS A 25 15.16 2.86 -5.17
C LYS A 25 15.35 4.32 -5.59
N GLU A 26 14.30 5.12 -5.41
CA GLU A 26 14.28 6.57 -5.72
C GLU A 26 14.40 6.92 -7.22
N LYS A 27 14.35 5.92 -8.11
CA LYS A 27 14.40 6.12 -9.57
C LYS A 27 12.99 6.10 -10.16
N LEU A 28 12.44 7.28 -10.43
CA LEU A 28 11.24 7.44 -11.24
C LEU A 28 11.54 8.12 -12.58
N SER A 29 10.99 7.54 -13.65
CA SER A 29 10.87 8.23 -14.94
C SER A 29 9.75 9.27 -14.84
N ILE A 30 10.11 10.56 -14.85
CA ILE A 30 9.16 11.68 -14.85
C ILE A 30 8.44 11.75 -16.20
N ALA A 31 9.14 11.47 -17.30
CA ALA A 31 8.55 11.48 -18.63
C ALA A 31 7.41 10.47 -18.76
N ASP A 32 7.54 9.28 -18.16
CA ASP A 32 6.52 8.23 -18.27
C ASP A 32 5.36 8.40 -17.29
N LEU A 33 5.48 9.26 -16.27
CA LEU A 33 4.37 9.64 -15.37
C LEU A 33 3.28 10.40 -16.12
N PHE A 34 3.65 11.16 -17.16
CA PHE A 34 2.71 11.95 -17.98
C PHE A 34 2.25 11.23 -19.25
N LYS A 35 2.74 10.02 -19.52
CA LYS A 35 2.36 9.25 -20.71
C LYS A 35 1.27 8.24 -20.37
N ARG A 36 0.23 8.19 -21.22
CA ARG A 36 -0.82 7.17 -21.11
C ARG A 36 -0.24 5.77 -21.17
N TYR A 37 0.52 5.40 -22.20
CA TYR A 37 1.10 4.06 -22.32
C TYR A 37 2.55 3.99 -21.80
N GLY A 38 2.84 4.71 -20.71
CA GLY A 38 4.16 4.71 -20.07
C GLY A 38 4.40 3.48 -19.19
N GLU A 39 5.56 3.46 -18.52
CA GLU A 39 5.95 2.39 -17.60
C GLU A 39 4.94 2.16 -16.46
N TYR A 40 4.18 3.19 -16.09
CA TYR A 40 3.17 3.14 -15.02
C TYR A 40 1.75 2.83 -15.50
N TRP A 41 1.57 2.48 -16.79
CA TRP A 41 0.26 2.09 -17.30
C TRP A 41 -0.18 0.69 -16.84
N TYR A 42 0.75 -0.13 -16.31
CA TYR A 42 0.46 -1.47 -15.76
C TYR A 42 -0.58 -2.26 -16.59
N ASN A 43 -1.63 -2.79 -15.97
CA ASN A 43 -2.74 -3.45 -16.66
C ASN A 43 -3.91 -2.47 -16.79
N ASN A 44 -4.04 -1.84 -17.96
CA ASN A 44 -5.10 -0.89 -18.29
C ASN A 44 -5.17 0.33 -17.34
N GLY A 45 -4.02 0.83 -16.89
CA GLY A 45 -3.87 1.95 -15.98
C GLY A 45 -3.84 1.57 -14.49
N ILE A 46 -3.98 0.29 -14.14
CA ILE A 46 -4.11 -0.15 -12.74
C ILE A 46 -3.02 -1.14 -12.35
N ASN A 47 -2.35 -0.86 -11.23
CA ASN A 47 -1.50 -1.82 -10.54
C ASN A 47 -2.32 -2.61 -9.51
N TRP A 48 -2.79 -3.78 -9.92
CA TRP A 48 -3.58 -4.68 -9.07
C TRP A 48 -2.85 -5.09 -7.78
N ILE A 49 -1.53 -5.22 -7.82
CA ILE A 49 -0.73 -5.60 -6.64
C ILE A 49 -0.77 -4.46 -5.61
N ALA A 50 -0.62 -3.20 -6.06
CA ALA A 50 -0.67 -2.04 -5.18
C ALA A 50 -2.08 -1.84 -4.59
N SER A 51 -3.13 -2.01 -5.41
CA SER A 51 -4.52 -1.91 -4.95
C SER A 51 -4.87 -2.97 -3.90
N LEU A 52 -4.53 -4.24 -4.14
CA LEU A 52 -4.77 -5.33 -3.18
C LEU A 52 -4.00 -5.13 -1.88
N SER A 53 -2.74 -4.68 -1.96
CA SER A 53 -1.92 -4.43 -0.77
C SER A 53 -2.47 -3.30 0.09
N THR A 54 -3.02 -2.27 -0.55
CA THR A 54 -3.70 -1.17 0.15
C THR A 54 -4.94 -1.69 0.89
N ILE A 55 -5.73 -2.56 0.27
CA ILE A 55 -6.91 -3.18 0.90
C ILE A 55 -6.49 -4.05 2.09
N ILE A 56 -5.40 -4.81 1.96
CA ILE A 56 -4.84 -5.62 3.07
C ILE A 56 -4.40 -4.71 4.23
N GLY A 57 -3.81 -3.56 3.94
CA GLY A 57 -3.47 -2.55 4.95
C GLY A 57 -4.67 -1.97 5.73
N LEU A 58 -5.89 -2.09 5.19
CA LEU A 58 -7.13 -1.65 5.86
C LEU A 58 -7.72 -2.73 6.79
N ILE A 59 -7.24 -3.96 6.78
CA ILE A 59 -7.77 -5.04 7.63
C ILE A 59 -7.73 -4.69 9.14
N PRO A 60 -6.63 -4.16 9.71
CA PRO A 60 -6.59 -3.80 11.14
C PRO A 60 -7.62 -2.73 11.50
N LEU A 61 -7.89 -1.81 10.56
CA LEU A 61 -8.88 -0.76 10.73
C LEU A 61 -10.29 -1.36 10.87
N LEU A 62 -10.62 -2.33 10.02
CA LEU A 62 -11.90 -3.03 10.05
C LEU A 62 -12.04 -3.87 11.32
N LEU A 63 -10.98 -4.57 11.74
CA LEU A 63 -10.97 -5.36 12.98
C LEU A 63 -11.16 -4.47 14.22
N GLY A 64 -10.49 -3.32 14.28
CA GLY A 64 -10.64 -2.35 15.36
C GLY A 64 -12.02 -1.68 15.42
N LEU A 65 -12.77 -1.69 14.32
CA LEU A 65 -14.14 -1.15 14.27
C LEU A 65 -15.18 -2.17 14.74
N LEU A 66 -14.95 -3.46 14.50
CA LEU A 66 -15.88 -4.55 14.86
C LEU A 66 -15.68 -5.04 16.29
N ILE A 67 -14.46 -4.97 16.83
CA ILE A 67 -14.09 -5.56 18.13
C ILE A 67 -13.68 -4.44 19.11
N PRO A 68 -14.53 -4.07 20.09
CA PRO A 68 -14.24 -3.01 21.05
C PRO A 68 -13.00 -3.27 21.92
N GLN A 69 -12.65 -4.54 22.16
CA GLN A 69 -11.43 -4.90 22.90
C GLN A 69 -10.13 -4.57 22.14
N LEU A 70 -10.22 -4.27 20.84
CA LEU A 70 -9.10 -3.97 19.97
C LEU A 70 -8.93 -2.45 19.74
N SER A 71 -9.40 -1.62 20.68
CA SER A 71 -9.30 -0.16 20.62
C SER A 71 -7.86 0.35 20.47
N ILE A 72 -6.86 -0.42 20.93
CA ILE A 72 -5.43 -0.13 20.71
C ILE A 72 -5.09 -0.08 19.21
N MET A 73 -5.68 -0.97 18.39
CA MET A 73 -5.44 -0.98 16.94
C MET A 73 -6.01 0.26 16.28
N PHE A 74 -7.10 0.82 16.83
CA PHE A 74 -7.68 2.05 16.32
C PHE A 74 -6.85 3.28 16.71
N SER A 75 -6.23 3.29 17.89
CA SER A 75 -5.31 4.36 18.31
C SER A 75 -4.01 4.35 17.50
N LEU A 76 -3.54 3.18 17.07
CA LEU A 76 -2.33 3.00 16.26
C LEU A 76 -2.64 2.76 14.78
N GLY A 77 -3.89 3.01 14.35
CA GLY A 77 -4.39 2.56 13.05
C GLY A 77 -3.59 3.10 11.86
N PHE A 78 -3.13 4.35 11.94
CA PHE A 78 -2.21 4.93 10.95
C PHE A 78 -0.94 4.07 10.79
N TYR A 79 -0.25 3.77 11.89
CA TYR A 79 1.02 3.06 11.89
C TYR A 79 0.85 1.59 11.48
N LEU A 80 -0.21 0.94 11.96
CA LEU A 80 -0.54 -0.45 11.62
C LEU A 80 -0.86 -0.59 10.13
N SER A 81 -1.71 0.29 9.59
CA SER A 81 -2.09 0.26 8.18
C SER A 81 -0.90 0.57 7.27
N LEU A 82 -0.03 1.50 7.67
CA LEU A 82 1.21 1.82 6.96
C LEU A 82 2.17 0.63 6.92
N ALA A 83 2.42 0.00 8.08
CA ALA A 83 3.31 -1.15 8.16
C ALA A 83 2.75 -2.35 7.38
N LEU A 84 1.47 -2.69 7.54
CA LEU A 84 0.86 -3.85 6.88
C LEU A 84 0.65 -3.64 5.39
N GLY A 85 0.20 -2.46 4.97
CA GLY A 85 0.07 -2.13 3.54
C GLY A 85 1.41 -2.17 2.83
N GLY A 86 2.44 -1.55 3.43
CA GLY A 86 3.80 -1.55 2.88
C GLY A 86 4.43 -2.94 2.83
N THR A 87 4.40 -3.69 3.96
CA THR A 87 4.99 -5.04 4.01
C THR A 87 4.29 -6.02 3.08
N SER A 88 2.95 -5.99 3.02
CA SER A 88 2.18 -6.80 2.07
C SER A 88 2.59 -6.50 0.62
N PHE A 89 2.70 -5.22 0.26
CA PHE A 89 3.12 -4.82 -1.09
C PHE A 89 4.55 -5.25 -1.41
N ALA A 90 5.47 -5.12 -0.45
CA ALA A 90 6.85 -5.58 -0.60
C ALA A 90 6.87 -7.09 -0.89
N VAL A 91 6.24 -7.89 -0.03
CA VAL A 91 6.21 -9.35 -0.13
C VAL A 91 5.61 -9.80 -1.46
N ILE A 92 4.43 -9.27 -1.84
CA ILE A 92 3.77 -9.67 -3.09
C ILE A 92 4.63 -9.27 -4.29
N THR A 93 5.24 -8.08 -4.27
CA THR A 93 6.10 -7.62 -5.37
C THR A 93 7.39 -8.44 -5.49
N PHE A 94 8.00 -8.83 -4.38
CA PHE A 94 9.18 -9.71 -4.38
C PHE A 94 8.85 -11.09 -4.94
N ILE A 95 7.76 -11.71 -4.49
CA ILE A 95 7.29 -13.00 -5.01
C ILE A 95 6.99 -12.92 -6.52
N TYR A 96 6.32 -11.85 -6.96
CA TYR A 96 5.99 -11.67 -8.37
C TYR A 96 7.23 -11.44 -9.24
N LYS A 97 8.26 -10.77 -8.70
CA LYS A 97 9.54 -10.57 -9.37
C LYS A 97 10.32 -11.88 -9.51
N GLU A 98 10.30 -12.72 -8.47
CA GLU A 98 10.95 -14.02 -8.46
C GLU A 98 10.35 -14.99 -9.49
N LYS A 99 9.02 -14.98 -9.65
CA LYS A 99 8.31 -15.81 -10.64
C LYS A 99 8.56 -15.42 -12.11
N LYS A 100 9.14 -14.23 -12.35
CA LYS A 100 9.41 -13.71 -13.71
C LYS A 100 10.87 -13.93 -14.15
N ASN A 101 11.75 -14.35 -13.25
CA ASN A 101 13.11 -14.84 -13.55
C ASN A 101 13.09 -16.36 -13.71
#